data_AF-A0A2N5YQV1-F1
#
_entry.id   AF-A0A2N5YQV1-F1
#
_cell.length_a   1.000
_cell.length_b   1.000
_cell.length_c   1.000
_cell.angle_alpha   90.00
_cell.angle_beta   90.00
_cell.angle_gamma   90.00
#
_symmetry.space_group_name_H-M   'P 1'
#
loop_
_entity.id
_entity.type
_entity.pdbx_description
1 polymer ?
#
loop_
_entity_poly.entity_id
_entity_poly.type
_entity_poly.pdbx_seq_one_letter_code
_entity_poly.pdbx_strand_id
1 'polypeptide(L)'
;MIKQDKIKEIILQYLNKEEEAGNSSGGSGHMAFKSVGSIEIIDTIFQKIQTQIIFKYRVTIETEFTYYPDNPPYFYDYKQSILINDCGEILNTGEKILLKTNMEF
;
A
#
# COMPACT_ATOMS: atom_id res chain seq x y z
N MET A 1 22.15 -2.88 -10.46
CA MET A 1 21.42 -3.30 -9.25
C MET A 1 20.61 -2.12 -8.75
N ILE A 2 19.29 -2.25 -8.62
CA ILE A 2 18.43 -1.14 -8.20
C ILE A 2 18.71 -0.80 -6.73
N LYS A 3 18.77 0.49 -6.40
CA LYS A 3 19.00 0.94 -5.02
C LYS A 3 17.72 0.79 -4.19
N GLN A 4 17.87 0.54 -2.90
CA GLN A 4 16.75 0.35 -1.96
C GLN A 4 15.81 1.57 -1.90
N ASP A 5 16.35 2.78 -2.02
CA ASP A 5 15.53 4.01 -2.04
C ASP A 5 14.61 4.06 -3.27
N LYS A 6 15.14 3.66 -4.44
CA LYS A 6 14.37 3.59 -5.68
C LYS A 6 13.28 2.51 -5.61
N ILE A 7 13.53 1.40 -4.91
CA ILE A 7 12.51 0.37 -4.64
C ILE A 7 11.34 0.96 -3.84
N LYS A 8 11.62 1.73 -2.78
CA LYS A 8 10.58 2.35 -1.96
C LYS A 8 9.76 3.35 -2.77
N GLU A 9 10.39 4.16 -3.62
CA GLU A 9 9.69 5.10 -4.51
C GLU A 9 8.75 4.37 -5.47
N ILE A 10 9.22 3.28 -6.10
CA ILE A 10 8.39 2.47 -7.02
C ILE A 10 7.19 1.88 -6.29
N ILE A 11 7.40 1.30 -5.10
CA ILE A 11 6.31 0.72 -4.29
C ILE A 11 5.31 1.82 -3.90
N LEU A 12 5.79 2.98 -3.45
CA LEU A 12 4.91 4.08 -3.04
C LEU A 12 4.07 4.60 -4.21
N GLN A 13 4.67 4.80 -5.38
CA GLN A 13 3.95 5.22 -6.59
C GLN A 13 2.91 4.18 -7.03
N TYR A 14 3.27 2.91 -6.98
CA TYR A 14 2.36 1.80 -7.25
C TYR A 14 1.17 1.81 -6.28
N LEU A 15 1.43 1.85 -4.97
CA LEU A 15 0.39 1.80 -3.94
C LEU A 15 -0.54 3.01 -3.97
N ASN A 16 -0.01 4.21 -4.23
CA ASN A 16 -0.85 5.40 -4.35
C ASN A 16 -1.84 5.27 -5.51
N LYS A 17 -1.43 4.64 -6.61
CA LYS A 17 -2.31 4.37 -7.76
C LYS A 17 -3.29 3.25 -7.48
N GLU A 18 -2.80 2.12 -6.95
CA GLU A 18 -3.59 0.90 -6.69
C GLU A 18 -4.68 1.14 -5.65
N GLU A 19 -4.35 1.85 -4.57
CA GLU A 19 -5.31 2.13 -3.50
C GLU A 19 -6.20 3.33 -3.82
N GLU A 20 -5.95 4.08 -4.89
CA GLU A 20 -6.59 5.37 -5.16
C GLU A 20 -6.40 6.33 -3.97
N ALA A 21 -5.16 6.44 -3.49
CA ALA A 21 -4.84 7.28 -2.34
C ALA A 21 -5.16 8.75 -2.64
N GLY A 22 -5.84 9.42 -1.71
CA GLY A 22 -6.33 10.78 -1.86
C GLY A 22 -7.75 10.97 -1.35
N ASN A 23 -8.33 12.12 -1.69
CA ASN A 23 -9.71 12.45 -1.38
C ASN A 23 -10.64 11.72 -2.33
N SER A 24 -11.61 11.00 -1.78
CA SER A 24 -12.68 10.35 -2.53
C SER A 24 -14.02 10.72 -1.91
N SER A 25 -15.03 10.93 -2.76
CA SER A 25 -16.42 11.00 -2.28
C SER A 25 -16.89 9.58 -2.01
N GLY A 26 -17.19 9.25 -0.76
CA GLY A 26 -17.80 7.98 -0.38
C GLY A 26 -19.14 7.77 -1.09
N GLY A 27 -19.61 6.53 -1.17
CA GLY A 27 -20.81 6.15 -1.93
C GLY A 27 -22.11 6.87 -1.52
N SER A 28 -22.11 7.54 -0.37
CA SER A 28 -23.21 8.35 0.17
C SER A 28 -23.00 9.87 0.06
N GLY A 29 -21.91 10.32 -0.56
CA GLY A 29 -21.57 11.75 -0.73
C GLY A 29 -20.70 12.35 0.37
N HIS A 30 -20.25 11.54 1.34
CA HIS A 30 -19.36 11.97 2.43
C HIS A 30 -17.89 11.98 2.00
N MET A 31 -17.07 12.85 2.58
CA MET A 31 -15.64 12.85 2.27
C MET A 31 -14.92 11.69 2.97
N ALA A 32 -14.17 10.91 2.21
CA ALA A 32 -13.25 9.90 2.70
C ALA A 32 -11.84 10.18 2.17
N PHE A 33 -10.87 10.22 3.06
CA PHE A 33 -9.46 10.34 2.75
C PHE A 33 -8.78 8.99 2.96
N LYS A 34 -8.21 8.44 1.88
CA LYS A 34 -7.43 7.21 1.95
C LYS A 34 -5.95 7.56 1.81
N SER A 35 -5.12 7.05 2.72
CA SER A 35 -3.67 7.21 2.66
C SER A 35 -2.97 5.86 2.76
N VAL A 36 -1.83 5.73 2.06
CA VAL A 36 -0.93 4.60 2.19
C VAL A 36 0.21 5.00 3.13
N GLY A 37 0.26 4.34 4.28
CA GLY A 37 1.28 4.53 5.31
C GLY A 37 2.30 3.39 5.34
N SER A 38 3.17 3.46 6.36
CA SER A 38 4.20 2.48 6.77
C SER A 38 4.47 1.34 5.77
N ILE A 39 5.44 1.52 4.88
CA ILE A 39 5.91 0.49 3.95
C ILE A 39 7.12 -0.22 4.56
N GLU A 40 7.00 -1.53 4.76
CA GLU A 40 8.06 -2.40 5.27
C GLU A 40 8.44 -3.43 4.20
N ILE A 41 9.70 -3.40 3.74
CA ILE A 41 10.21 -4.43 2.83
C ILE A 41 10.57 -5.66 3.66
N ILE A 42 9.90 -6.78 3.39
CA ILE A 42 10.15 -8.05 4.06
C ILE A 42 11.32 -8.77 3.41
N ASP A 43 11.33 -8.83 2.07
CA ASP A 43 12.32 -9.58 1.32
C ASP A 43 12.54 -9.01 -0.09
N THR A 44 13.71 -9.26 -0.65
CA THR A 44 14.08 -8.86 -2.00
C THR A 44 14.90 -9.97 -2.66
N ILE A 45 14.27 -10.66 -3.62
CA ILE A 45 14.85 -11.78 -4.35
C ILE A 45 15.35 -11.27 -5.69
N PHE A 46 16.67 -11.19 -5.83
CA PHE A 46 17.32 -10.77 -7.07
C PHE A 46 17.50 -11.95 -8.02
N GLN A 47 16.93 -11.83 -9.21
CA GLN A 47 17.18 -12.73 -10.35
C GLN A 47 17.95 -11.96 -11.42
N LYS A 48 18.48 -12.66 -12.45
CA LYS A 48 19.37 -12.06 -13.45
C LYS A 48 18.80 -10.81 -14.14
N ILE A 49 17.50 -10.79 -14.42
CA ILE A 49 16.81 -9.73 -15.17
C ILE A 49 15.62 -9.12 -14.42
N GLN A 50 15.30 -9.66 -13.24
CA GLN A 50 14.08 -9.33 -12.52
C GLN A 50 14.37 -9.32 -11.02
N THR A 51 13.67 -8.48 -10.29
CA THR A 51 13.73 -8.44 -8.83
C THR A 51 12.32 -8.62 -8.29
N GLN A 52 12.12 -9.63 -7.47
CA GLN A 52 10.87 -9.80 -6.74
C GLN A 52 11.02 -9.14 -5.37
N ILE A 53 10.07 -8.26 -5.03
CA ILE A 53 10.07 -7.54 -3.76
C ILE A 53 8.82 -7.94 -3.00
N ILE A 54 8.98 -8.37 -1.76
CA ILE A 54 7.88 -8.72 -0.85
C ILE A 54 7.83 -7.64 0.22
N PHE A 55 6.66 -7.03 0.41
CA PHE A 55 6.50 -5.93 1.35
C PHE A 55 5.15 -5.97 2.07
N LYS A 56 5.09 -5.25 3.19
CA LYS A 56 3.88 -4.91 3.93
C LYS A 56 3.62 -3.43 3.81
N TYR A 57 2.35 -3.06 3.85
CA TYR A 57 1.94 -1.68 3.90
C TYR A 57 0.63 -1.54 4.67
N ARG A 58 0.37 -0.33 5.17
CA ARG A 58 -0.88 0.01 5.85
C ARG A 58 -1.68 0.98 5.00
N VAL A 59 -2.96 0.71 4.84
CA VAL A 59 -3.92 1.68 4.30
C VAL A 59 -4.71 2.26 5.46
N THR A 60 -4.72 3.58 5.57
CA THR A 60 -5.54 4.32 6.54
C THR A 60 -6.71 4.97 5.81
N ILE A 61 -7.93 4.79 6.32
CA ILE A 61 -9.12 5.46 5.82
C ILE A 61 -9.66 6.36 6.92
N GLU A 62 -9.66 7.65 6.63
CA GLU A 62 -10.29 8.70 7.42
C GLU A 62 -11.57 9.14 6.71
N THR A 63 -12.63 9.39 7.46
CA THR A 63 -13.83 10.07 6.97
C THR A 63 -14.01 11.40 7.70
N GLU A 64 -14.95 12.23 7.24
CA GLU A 64 -15.39 13.43 7.98
C GLU A 64 -15.90 13.15 9.40
N PHE A 65 -16.19 11.88 9.72
CA PHE A 65 -16.58 11.44 11.05
C PHE A 65 -15.43 10.85 11.84
N THR A 66 -14.16 11.04 11.45
CA THR A 66 -13.02 10.53 12.23
C THR A 66 -12.76 11.45 13.41
N TYR A 67 -12.95 10.97 14.64
CA TYR A 67 -12.66 11.71 15.87
C TYR A 67 -12.08 10.79 16.93
N TYR A 68 -10.94 11.16 17.51
CA TYR A 68 -10.32 10.39 18.57
C TYR A 68 -10.89 10.78 19.95
N PRO A 69 -11.12 9.82 20.86
CA PRO A 69 -10.91 8.37 20.73
C PRO A 69 -12.14 7.59 20.20
N ASP A 70 -13.28 8.25 20.05
CA ASP A 70 -14.59 7.58 19.92
C ASP A 70 -14.85 6.96 18.54
N ASN A 71 -14.33 7.55 17.46
CA ASN A 71 -14.35 7.00 16.09
C ASN A 71 -12.99 7.18 15.40
N PRO A 72 -11.97 6.38 15.79
CA PRO A 72 -10.65 6.45 15.18
C PRO A 72 -10.69 6.00 13.71
N PRO A 73 -9.67 6.32 12.92
CA PRO A 73 -9.62 5.90 11.53
C PRO A 73 -9.48 4.39 11.38
N TYR A 74 -9.87 3.91 10.21
CA TYR A 74 -9.74 2.51 9.85
C TYR A 74 -8.36 2.23 9.30
N PHE A 75 -7.77 1.12 9.72
CA PHE A 75 -6.47 0.65 9.25
C PHE A 75 -6.57 -0.75 8.70
N TYR A 76 -5.96 -0.97 7.53
CA TYR A 76 -5.84 -2.26 6.89
C TYR A 76 -4.37 -2.54 6.62
N ASP A 77 -3.83 -3.57 7.25
CA ASP A 77 -2.47 -4.04 7.02
C ASP A 77 -2.48 -5.11 5.94
N TYR A 78 -1.70 -4.90 4.87
CA TYR A 78 -1.60 -5.80 3.74
C TYR A 78 -0.18 -6.33 3.59
N LYS A 79 -0.08 -7.51 2.95
CA LYS A 79 1.16 -8.04 2.38
C LYS A 79 0.96 -8.23 0.88
N GLN A 80 1.96 -7.85 0.12
CA GLN A 80 1.96 -8.07 -1.32
C GLN A 80 3.39 -8.29 -1.83
N SER A 81 3.51 -8.80 -3.05
CA SER A 81 4.76 -8.83 -3.78
C SER A 81 4.63 -8.15 -5.14
N ILE A 82 5.69 -7.51 -5.61
CA ILE A 82 5.80 -7.02 -6.98
C ILE A 82 7.04 -7.59 -7.64
N LEU A 83 6.97 -7.80 -8.94
CA LEU A 83 8.09 -8.20 -9.79
C LEU A 83 8.47 -7.01 -10.67
N ILE A 84 9.72 -6.56 -10.57
CA ILE A 84 10.23 -5.43 -11.34
C ILE A 84 11.39 -5.85 -12.24
N ASN A 85 11.58 -5.15 -13.36
CA ASN A 85 12.80 -5.28 -14.16
C ASN A 85 13.95 -4.41 -13.60
N ASP A 86 15.11 -4.45 -14.25
CA ASP A 86 16.29 -3.66 -13.93
C ASP A 86 16.12 -2.14 -14.11
N CYS A 87 15.19 -1.72 -14.98
CA CYS A 87 14.79 -0.32 -15.15
C CYS A 87 13.89 0.19 -14.01
N GLY A 88 13.23 -0.71 -13.27
CA GLY A 88 12.28 -0.40 -12.21
C GLY A 88 10.81 -0.40 -12.65
N GLU A 89 10.51 -0.96 -13.82
CA GLU A 89 9.15 -1.14 -14.31
C GLU A 89 8.53 -2.39 -13.66
N ILE A 90 7.27 -2.28 -13.24
CA ILE A 90 6.51 -3.39 -12.66
C ILE A 90 6.05 -4.31 -13.79
N LEU A 91 6.56 -5.54 -13.79
CA LEU A 91 6.21 -6.59 -14.73
C LEU A 91 5.00 -7.39 -14.27
N ASN A 92 4.88 -7.62 -12.96
CA ASN A 92 3.79 -8.40 -12.37
C ASN A 92 3.53 -7.99 -10.91
N THR A 93 2.30 -8.16 -10.46
CA THR A 93 1.86 -7.94 -9.09
C THR A 93 1.33 -9.27 -8.53
N GLY A 94 1.80 -9.64 -7.35
CA GLY A 94 1.28 -10.78 -6.62
C GLY A 94 -0.04 -10.46 -5.93
N GLU A 95 -0.67 -11.49 -5.40
CA GLU A 95 -1.92 -11.37 -4.64
C GLU A 95 -1.75 -10.44 -3.43
N LYS A 96 -2.74 -9.56 -3.24
CA LYS A 96 -2.86 -8.69 -2.08
C LYS A 96 -3.52 -9.47 -0.94
N ILE A 97 -2.78 -9.69 0.14
CA ILE A 97 -3.23 -10.48 1.29
C ILE A 97 -3.51 -9.53 2.46
N LEU A 98 -4.74 -9.54 2.96
CA LEU A 98 -5.11 -8.82 4.19
C LEU A 98 -4.51 -9.54 5.40
N LEU A 99 -3.72 -8.84 6.21
CA LEU A 99 -3.11 -9.37 7.42
C LEU A 99 -3.92 -9.03 8.67
N LYS A 100 -4.38 -7.77 8.77
CA LYS A 100 -5.07 -7.26 9.96
C LYS A 100 -5.94 -6.06 9.59
N THR A 101 -7.04 -5.91 10.32
CA THR A 101 -7.82 -4.67 10.39
C THR A 101 -8.09 -4.30 11.85
N ASN A 102 -8.39 -3.03 12.12
CA ASN A 102 -8.96 -2.58 13.39
C ASN A 102 -10.51 -2.48 13.36
N MET A 103 -11.13 -2.86 12.24
CA MET A 103 -12.58 -2.93 12.12
C MET A 103 -13.05 -4.23 12.80
N GLU A 104 -13.79 -4.10 13.91
CA GLU A 104 -14.59 -5.20 14.43
C GLU A 104 -15.88 -5.25 13.61
N PHE A 105 -16.17 -6.41 12.99
CA PHE A 105 -17.43 -6.67 12.28
C PHE A 105 -18.49 -7.15 13.26
#